data_AF-A0A7S3IGU4-F1
#
_entry.id   AF-A0A7S3IGU4-F1
#
_cell.length_a   1.000
_cell.length_b   1.000
_cell.length_c   1.000
_cell.angle_alpha   90.00
_cell.angle_beta   90.00
_cell.angle_gamma   90.00
#
_symmetry.space_group_name_H-M   'P 1'
#
loop_
_entity.id
_entity.type
_entity.pdbx_description
1 polymer ?
#
loop_
_entity_poly.entity_id
_entity_poly.type
_entity_poly.pdbx_seq_one_letter_code
_entity_poly.pdbx_strand_id
1 'polypeptide(L)'
;DSNPIGRILTRFSKDVTILDVHIPFFTVLTTFGIFRVICVVLVISYIYPFILLIVCVAVFLMSVVFRYFKAALTEIQRNDSVLRGPIHSSFTNLVEGLPSLRAYERLEFYRQIFIDQIERSCNSTFTYYAVNRVTCFCLDLICVVFSLSVASFTVMAKG
;
A
#
# COMPACT_ATOMS: atom_id res chain seq x y z
N ASP A 1 8.92 -0.51 -36.22
CA ASP A 1 7.76 0.30 -35.81
C ASP A 1 6.45 -0.37 -36.18
N SER A 2 5.76 -0.96 -35.21
CA SER A 2 4.36 -1.34 -35.39
C SER A 2 3.68 -1.51 -34.02
N ASN A 3 2.61 -0.75 -33.83
CA ASN A 3 1.68 -0.72 -32.68
C ASN A 3 2.11 -0.06 -31.35
N PRO A 4 2.11 1.29 -31.30
CA PRO A 4 2.04 2.06 -30.06
C PRO A 4 0.61 2.20 -29.50
N ILE A 5 -0.45 2.01 -30.31
CA ILE A 5 -1.85 2.26 -29.90
C ILE A 5 -2.34 1.21 -28.88
N GLY A 6 -2.02 -0.07 -29.07
CA GLY A 6 -2.46 -1.14 -28.16
C GLY A 6 -1.94 -0.95 -26.73
N ARG A 7 -0.68 -0.52 -26.57
CA ARG A 7 -0.08 -0.25 -25.25
C ARG A 7 -0.70 0.96 -24.55
N ILE A 8 -1.05 2.00 -25.32
CA ILE A 8 -1.77 3.17 -24.83
C ILE A 8 -3.17 2.75 -24.38
N LEU A 9 -3.87 1.94 -25.19
CA LEU A 9 -5.21 1.44 -24.87
C LEU A 9 -5.21 0.55 -23.62
N THR A 10 -4.22 -0.34 -23.44
CA THR A 10 -4.10 -1.17 -22.24
C THR A 10 -3.81 -0.35 -20.99
N ARG A 11 -2.98 0.71 -21.09
CA ARG A 11 -2.76 1.65 -19.98
C ARG A 11 -4.03 2.44 -19.66
N PHE A 12 -4.65 3.06 -20.66
CA PHE A 12 -5.88 3.82 -20.48
C PHE A 12 -6.99 2.95 -19.90
N SER A 13 -7.20 1.74 -20.40
CA SER A 13 -8.22 0.83 -19.89
C SER A 13 -7.97 0.47 -18.41
N LYS A 14 -6.71 0.20 -18.05
CA LYS A 14 -6.34 -0.08 -16.65
C LYS A 14 -6.50 1.15 -15.74
N ASP A 15 -6.05 2.32 -16.20
CA ASP A 15 -6.08 3.55 -15.43
C ASP A 15 -7.52 4.07 -15.25
N VAL A 16 -8.36 3.97 -16.29
CA VAL A 16 -9.81 4.26 -16.22
C VAL A 16 -10.50 3.32 -15.24
N THR A 17 -10.17 2.03 -15.26
CA THR A 17 -10.72 1.07 -14.26
C THR A 17 -10.37 1.47 -12.83
N ILE A 18 -9.12 1.91 -12.59
CA ILE A 18 -8.70 2.40 -11.27
C ILE A 18 -9.47 3.66 -10.89
N LEU A 19 -9.66 4.58 -11.83
CA LEU A 19 -10.35 5.85 -11.62
C LEU A 19 -11.85 5.68 -11.37
N ASP A 20 -12.50 4.73 -12.03
CA ASP A 20 -13.95 4.52 -11.92
C ASP A 20 -14.33 3.68 -10.71
N VAL A 21 -13.51 2.69 -10.35
CA VAL A 21 -13.85 1.73 -9.29
C VAL A 21 -13.17 2.08 -7.97
N HIS A 22 -11.86 2.31 -7.98
CA HIS A 22 -11.09 2.41 -6.75
C HIS A 22 -11.12 3.83 -6.16
N ILE A 23 -10.93 4.85 -6.98
CA ILE A 23 -10.85 6.24 -6.49
C ILE A 23 -12.14 6.68 -5.79
N PRO A 24 -13.37 6.44 -6.32
CA PRO A 24 -14.59 6.89 -5.66
C PRO A 24 -14.78 6.19 -4.32
N PHE A 25 -14.50 4.88 -4.27
CA PHE A 25 -14.59 4.08 -3.05
C PHE A 25 -13.65 4.62 -1.95
N PHE A 26 -12.37 4.83 -2.27
CA PHE A 26 -11.41 5.36 -1.29
C PHE A 26 -11.71 6.81 -0.90
N THR A 27 -12.21 7.62 -1.83
CA THR A 27 -12.57 9.02 -1.57
C THR A 27 -13.72 9.11 -0.57
N VAL A 28 -14.77 8.29 -0.75
CA VAL A 28 -15.90 8.22 0.18
C VAL A 28 -15.41 7.79 1.56
N LEU A 29 -14.65 6.69 1.65
CA LEU A 29 -14.15 6.17 2.92
C LEU A 29 -13.27 7.19 3.66
N THR A 30 -12.37 7.85 2.93
CA THR A 30 -11.45 8.85 3.48
C THR A 30 -12.19 10.10 3.94
N THR A 31 -13.16 10.59 3.15
CA THR A 31 -13.95 11.77 3.49
C THR A 31 -14.78 11.55 4.75
N PHE A 32 -15.50 10.43 4.83
CA PHE A 32 -16.25 10.06 6.04
C PHE A 32 -15.33 9.87 7.25
N GLY A 33 -14.16 9.25 7.05
CA GLY A 33 -13.16 9.08 8.10
C GLY A 33 -12.66 10.41 8.66
N ILE A 34 -12.26 11.34 7.80
CA ILE A 34 -11.77 12.67 8.19
C ILE A 34 -12.86 13.44 8.94
N PHE A 35 -14.08 13.48 8.39
CA PHE A 35 -15.19 14.18 9.03
C PHE A 35 -15.51 13.60 10.41
N ARG A 36 -15.52 12.27 10.56
CA ARG A 36 -15.75 11.60 11.84
C ARG A 36 -14.71 11.97 12.88
N VAL A 37 -13.43 11.99 12.52
CA VAL A 37 -12.34 12.37 13.43
C VAL A 37 -12.49 13.83 13.86
N ILE A 38 -12.75 14.74 12.93
CA ILE A 38 -12.94 16.17 13.23
C ILE A 38 -14.11 16.36 14.18
N CYS A 39 -15.27 15.74 13.91
CA CYS A 39 -16.44 15.84 14.79
C CYS A 39 -16.14 15.35 16.21
N VAL A 40 -15.49 14.20 16.37
CA VAL A 40 -15.14 13.65 17.68
C VAL A 40 -14.19 14.58 18.43
N VAL A 41 -13.16 15.11 17.76
CA VAL A 41 -12.21 16.05 18.38
C VAL A 41 -12.90 17.34 18.81
N LEU A 42 -13.78 17.91 17.98
CA LEU A 42 -14.52 19.13 18.32
C LEU A 42 -15.44 18.95 19.52
N VAL A 43 -16.20 17.85 19.56
CA VAL A 43 -17.12 17.54 20.68
C VAL A 43 -16.34 17.38 21.98
N ILE A 44 -15.22 16.65 21.95
CA ILE A 44 -14.40 16.43 23.14
C ILE A 44 -13.70 17.72 23.58
N SER A 45 -13.19 18.51 22.64
CA SER A 45 -12.53 19.78 22.93
C SER A 45 -13.48 20.83 23.51
N TYR A 46 -14.77 20.78 23.17
CA TYR A 46 -15.78 21.67 23.75
C TYR A 46 -15.98 21.41 25.25
N ILE A 47 -15.92 20.14 25.67
CA ILE A 47 -16.08 19.76 27.08
C ILE A 47 -14.75 19.93 27.84
N TYR A 48 -13.63 19.52 27.24
CA TYR A 48 -12.31 19.54 27.87
C TYR A 48 -11.23 20.06 26.91
N PRO A 49 -10.89 21.35 26.94
CA PRO A 49 -9.94 21.95 26.00
C PRO A 49 -8.52 21.37 26.13
N PHE A 50 -8.13 20.88 27.31
CA PHE A 50 -6.82 20.28 27.55
C PHE A 50 -6.56 18.98 26.76
N ILE A 51 -7.60 18.27 26.30
CA ILE A 51 -7.44 17.05 25.47
C ILE A 51 -6.78 17.35 24.12
N LEU A 52 -6.87 18.59 23.63
CA LEU A 52 -6.24 19.01 22.38
C LEU A 52 -4.72 18.78 22.39
N LEU A 53 -4.07 18.94 23.54
CA LEU A 53 -2.64 18.66 23.70
C LEU A 53 -2.32 17.17 23.48
N ILE A 54 -3.14 16.27 24.03
CA ILE A 54 -2.99 14.81 23.85
C ILE A 54 -3.17 14.44 22.38
N VAL A 55 -4.16 15.02 21.71
CA VAL A 55 -4.40 14.83 20.27
C VAL A 55 -3.20 15.31 19.44
N CYS A 56 -2.65 16.49 19.73
CA CYS A 56 -1.47 17.02 19.04
C CYS A 56 -0.27 16.09 19.16
N VAL A 57 0.00 15.56 20.36
CA VAL A 57 1.11 14.61 20.58
C VAL A 57 0.88 13.30 19.80
N ALA A 58 -0.34 12.76 19.81
CA ALA A 58 -0.68 11.54 19.07
C ALA A 58 -0.50 11.74 17.55
N VAL A 59 -0.99 12.85 17.00
CA VAL A 59 -0.83 13.19 15.56
C VAL A 59 0.64 13.35 15.20
N PHE A 60 1.43 14.01 16.05
CA PHE A 60 2.86 14.15 15.85
C PHE A 60 3.55 12.79 15.78
N LEU A 61 3.33 11.90 16.76
CA LEU A 61 3.90 10.56 16.78
C LEU A 61 3.49 9.72 15.56
N MET A 62 2.20 9.72 15.22
CA MET A 62 1.71 9.03 14.02
C MET A 62 2.39 9.56 12.75
N SER A 63 2.57 10.88 12.64
CA SER A 63 3.21 11.48 11.47
C SER A 63 4.67 11.08 11.30
N VAL A 64 5.43 10.97 12.41
CA VAL A 64 6.83 10.54 12.39
C VAL A 64 6.94 9.08 11.96
N VAL A 65 6.14 8.20 12.56
CA VAL A 65 6.11 6.78 12.21
C VAL A 65 5.70 6.59 10.75
N PHE A 66 4.63 7.26 10.32
CA PHE A 66 4.13 7.15 8.95
C PHE A 66 5.17 7.62 7.92
N ARG A 67 5.87 8.73 8.20
CA ARG A 67 6.94 9.23 7.31
C ARG A 67 8.09 8.24 7.18
N TYR A 68 8.52 7.64 8.29
CA TYR A 68 9.62 6.68 8.30
C TYR A 68 9.29 5.44 7.44
N PHE A 69 8.13 4.82 7.66
CA PHE A 69 7.74 3.62 6.92
C PHE A 69 7.33 3.89 5.47
N LYS A 70 6.77 5.08 5.17
CA LYS A 70 6.38 5.45 3.80
C LYS A 70 7.56 5.44 2.83
N ALA A 71 8.73 5.91 3.27
CA ALA A 71 9.93 5.88 2.45
C ALA A 71 10.32 4.44 2.08
N ALA A 72 10.33 3.54 3.06
CA ALA A 72 10.61 2.12 2.83
C ALA A 72 9.58 1.46 1.91
N LEU A 73 8.28 1.70 2.14
CA LEU A 73 7.21 1.16 1.29
C LEU A 73 7.31 1.62 -0.17
N THR A 74 7.68 2.87 -0.39
CA THR A 74 7.83 3.43 -1.74
C THR A 74 8.98 2.77 -2.49
N GLU A 75 10.11 2.54 -1.83
CA GLU A 75 11.25 1.82 -2.41
C GLU A 75 10.91 0.35 -2.74
N ILE A 76 10.21 -0.33 -1.83
CA ILE A 76 9.77 -1.71 -2.07
C ILE A 76 8.76 -1.77 -3.23
N GLN A 77 7.82 -0.83 -3.30
CA GLN A 77 6.85 -0.74 -4.40
C GLN A 77 7.53 -0.44 -5.74
N ARG A 78 8.58 0.38 -5.73
CA ARG A 78 9.42 0.64 -6.90
C ARG A 78 10.12 -0.65 -7.35
N ASN A 79 10.73 -1.39 -6.42
CA ASN A 79 11.37 -2.67 -6.71
C ASN A 79 10.38 -3.69 -7.28
N ASP A 80 9.19 -3.81 -6.69
CA ASP A 80 8.14 -4.72 -7.17
C ASP A 80 7.67 -4.36 -8.58
N SER A 81 7.53 -3.06 -8.87
CA SER A 81 7.18 -2.57 -10.21
C SER A 81 8.25 -2.91 -11.26
N VAL A 82 9.53 -2.83 -10.89
CA VAL A 82 10.66 -3.20 -11.76
C VAL A 82 10.69 -4.70 -12.03
N LEU A 83 10.36 -5.55 -11.04
CA LEU A 83 10.37 -7.01 -11.18
C LEU A 83 9.21 -7.54 -12.02
N ARG A 84 8.03 -6.89 -12.02
CA ARG A 84 6.86 -7.34 -12.78
C ARG A 84 6.99 -7.14 -14.29
N GLY A 85 7.68 -6.08 -14.74
CA GLY A 85 7.92 -5.81 -16.16
C GLY A 85 8.57 -6.97 -16.94
N PRO A 86 9.74 -7.48 -16.52
CA PRO A 86 10.45 -8.55 -17.22
C PRO A 86 9.71 -9.90 -17.19
N ILE A 87 8.84 -10.15 -16.21
CA ILE A 87 8.04 -11.39 -16.15
C ILE A 87 7.07 -11.43 -17.33
N HIS A 88 6.36 -10.32 -17.59
CA HIS A 88 5.41 -10.25 -18.70
C HIS A 88 6.11 -10.37 -20.07
N SER A 89 7.26 -9.69 -20.26
CA SER A 89 8.01 -9.80 -21.51
C SER A 89 8.66 -11.18 -21.71
N SER A 90 9.20 -11.78 -20.64
CA SER A 90 9.76 -13.14 -20.69
C SER A 90 8.68 -14.16 -21.03
N PHE A 91 7.47 -14.02 -20.48
CA PHE A 91 6.35 -14.87 -20.83
C PHE A 91 5.94 -14.75 -22.30
N THR A 92 5.82 -13.53 -22.83
CA THR A 92 5.53 -13.31 -24.26
C THR A 92 6.60 -13.94 -25.15
N ASN A 93 7.88 -13.73 -24.84
CA ASN A 93 8.99 -14.31 -25.59
C ASN A 93 9.00 -15.85 -25.55
N LEU A 94 8.60 -16.46 -24.42
CA LEU A 94 8.48 -17.91 -24.30
C LEU A 94 7.33 -18.47 -25.15
N VAL A 95 6.21 -17.76 -25.23
CA VAL A 95 5.05 -18.18 -26.05
C VAL A 95 5.40 -18.11 -27.54
N GLU A 96 6.06 -17.04 -27.99
CA GLU A 96 6.48 -16.87 -29.38
C GLU A 96 7.63 -17.83 -29.76
N GLY A 97 8.59 -18.05 -28.85
CA GLY A 97 9.76 -18.91 -29.06
C GLY A 97 9.56 -20.39 -28.74
N LEU A 98 8.36 -20.81 -28.31
CA LEU A 98 8.07 -22.17 -27.86
C LEU A 98 8.47 -23.29 -28.85
N PRO A 99 8.18 -23.21 -30.17
CA PRO A 99 8.57 -24.25 -31.11
C PRO A 99 10.09 -24.38 -31.22
N SER A 100 10.81 -23.26 -31.22
CA SER A 100 12.28 -23.24 -31.25
C SER A 100 12.87 -23.84 -29.97
N LEU A 101 12.34 -23.48 -28.79
CA LEU A 101 12.78 -24.02 -27.50
C LEU A 101 12.59 -25.54 -27.41
N ARG A 102 11.50 -26.06 -27.98
CA ARG A 102 11.25 -27.51 -28.06
C ARG A 102 12.23 -28.19 -29.01
N ALA A 103 12.50 -27.58 -30.18
CA ALA A 103 13.46 -28.12 -31.13
C ALA A 103 14.90 -28.21 -30.57
N TYR A 104 15.26 -27.34 -29.64
CA TYR A 104 16.57 -27.34 -28.97
C TYR A 104 16.59 -28.11 -27.64
N GLU A 105 15.48 -28.71 -27.19
CA GLU A 105 15.37 -29.41 -25.89
C GLU A 105 15.82 -28.57 -24.67
N ARG A 106 15.70 -27.23 -24.73
CA ARG A 106 16.11 -26.30 -23.66
C ARG A 106 14.97 -25.80 -22.78
N LEU A 107 13.77 -26.38 -22.89
CA LEU A 107 12.57 -25.91 -22.20
C LEU A 107 12.75 -25.82 -20.68
N GLU A 108 13.36 -26.83 -20.06
CA GLU A 108 13.49 -26.86 -18.59
C GLU A 108 14.49 -25.88 -18.03
N PHE A 109 15.54 -25.56 -18.79
CA PHE A 109 16.47 -24.50 -18.43
C PHE A 109 15.75 -23.14 -18.35
N TYR A 110 14.95 -22.81 -19.36
CA TYR A 110 14.18 -21.58 -19.38
C TYR A 110 13.05 -21.57 -18.33
N ARG A 111 12.44 -22.72 -18.04
CA ARG A 111 11.45 -22.86 -16.97
C ARG A 111 12.06 -22.47 -15.61
N GLN A 112 13.25 -22.95 -15.30
CA GLN A 112 13.94 -22.62 -14.04
C GLN A 112 14.22 -21.12 -13.92
N ILE A 113 14.69 -20.48 -14.99
CA ILE A 113 14.93 -19.04 -15.02
C ILE A 113 13.64 -18.26 -14.76
N PHE A 114 12.54 -18.67 -15.40
CA PHE A 114 11.25 -18.01 -15.24
C PHE A 114 10.69 -18.16 -13.82
N ILE A 115 10.85 -19.34 -13.21
CA ILE A 115 10.46 -19.58 -11.82
C ILE A 115 11.25 -18.69 -10.87
N ASP A 116 12.58 -18.57 -11.04
CA ASP A 116 13.41 -17.67 -10.22
C ASP A 116 12.97 -16.20 -10.34
N GLN A 117 12.60 -15.73 -11.53
CA GLN A 117 12.05 -14.38 -11.72
C GLN A 117 10.73 -14.18 -10.97
N ILE A 118 9.82 -15.17 -11.02
CA ILE A 118 8.55 -15.13 -10.28
C ILE A 118 8.80 -15.12 -8.78
N GLU A 119 9.71 -15.97 -8.30
CA GLU A 119 10.04 -16.08 -6.88
C GLU A 119 10.56 -14.75 -6.33
N ARG A 120 11.45 -14.07 -7.07
CA ARG A 120 11.93 -12.72 -6.71
C ARG A 120 10.80 -11.69 -6.62
N SER A 121 9.87 -11.68 -7.59
CA SER A 121 8.72 -10.78 -7.55
C SER A 121 7.77 -11.11 -6.40
N CYS A 122 7.51 -12.40 -6.15
CA CYS A 122 6.68 -12.86 -5.05
C CYS A 122 7.28 -12.43 -3.70
N ASN A 123 8.59 -12.62 -3.52
CA ASN A 123 9.30 -12.20 -2.31
C ASN A 123 9.25 -10.68 -2.11
N SER A 124 9.39 -9.88 -3.17
CA SER A 124 9.25 -8.42 -3.09
C SER A 124 7.83 -8.00 -2.68
N THR A 125 6.81 -8.61 -3.29
CA THR A 125 5.40 -8.38 -2.93
C THR A 125 5.11 -8.81 -1.48
N PHE A 126 5.64 -9.95 -1.04
CA PHE A 126 5.51 -10.42 0.34
C PHE A 126 6.14 -9.44 1.33
N THR A 127 7.34 -8.95 1.03
CA THR A 127 8.05 -7.95 1.84
C THR A 127 7.25 -6.65 1.95
N TYR A 128 6.62 -6.21 0.86
CA TYR A 128 5.72 -5.04 0.88
C TYR A 128 4.57 -5.23 1.88
N TYR A 129 3.88 -6.37 1.84
CA TYR A 129 2.79 -6.66 2.77
C TYR A 129 3.26 -6.78 4.22
N ALA A 130 4.42 -7.38 4.46
CA ALA A 130 5.01 -7.48 5.79
C ALA A 130 5.31 -6.10 6.39
N VAL A 131 5.96 -5.22 5.63
CA VAL A 131 6.26 -3.84 6.08
C VAL A 131 4.97 -3.03 6.29
N ASN A 132 3.99 -3.17 5.41
CA ASN A 132 2.70 -2.52 5.56
C ASN A 132 1.99 -2.99 6.85
N ARG A 133 2.05 -4.29 7.16
CA ARG A 133 1.45 -4.86 8.38
C ARG A 133 2.13 -4.32 9.65
N VAL A 134 3.46 -4.24 9.68
CA VAL A 134 4.19 -3.66 10.81
C VAL A 134 3.82 -2.18 10.98
N THR A 135 3.69 -1.44 9.88
CA THR A 135 3.27 -0.03 9.93
C THR A 135 1.89 0.12 10.55
N CYS A 136 0.90 -0.69 10.12
CA CYS A 136 -0.42 -0.73 10.73
C CYS A 136 -0.35 -1.04 12.22
N PHE A 137 0.40 -2.07 12.61
CA PHE A 137 0.56 -2.45 14.01
C PHE A 137 1.12 -1.33 14.87
N CYS A 138 2.15 -0.61 14.40
CA CYS A 138 2.71 0.54 15.10
C CYS A 138 1.68 1.68 15.25
N LEU A 139 0.88 1.96 14.22
CA LEU A 139 -0.17 2.98 14.28
C LEU A 139 -1.31 2.59 15.23
N ASP A 140 -1.73 1.32 15.21
CA ASP A 140 -2.76 0.79 16.10
C ASP A 140 -2.30 0.86 17.56
N LEU A 141 -1.03 0.58 17.84
CA LEU A 141 -0.46 0.71 19.19
C LEU A 141 -0.54 2.16 19.69
N ILE A 142 -0.20 3.14 18.84
CA ILE A 142 -0.35 4.57 19.18
C ILE A 142 -1.82 4.92 19.44
N CYS A 143 -2.74 4.39 18.64
CA CYS A 143 -4.19 4.60 18.79
C CYS A 143 -4.72 4.04 20.13
N VAL A 144 -4.27 2.86 20.54
CA VAL A 144 -4.63 2.25 21.83
C VAL A 144 -4.12 3.10 23.00
N VAL A 145 -2.86 3.54 22.95
CA VAL A 145 -2.26 4.41 23.99
C VAL A 145 -3.01 5.74 24.06
N PHE A 146 -3.34 6.35 22.92
CA PHE A 146 -4.15 7.56 22.85
C PHE A 146 -5.54 7.36 23.49
N SER A 147 -6.23 6.28 23.14
CA SER A 147 -7.58 5.99 23.65
C SER A 147 -7.58 5.75 25.17
N LEU A 148 -6.57 5.05 25.68
CA LEU A 148 -6.36 4.86 27.12
C LEU A 148 -6.10 6.18 27.84
N SER A 149 -5.28 7.06 27.25
CA SER A 149 -4.96 8.37 27.81
C SER A 149 -6.20 9.27 27.90
N VAL A 150 -7.01 9.31 26.83
CA VAL A 150 -8.27 10.07 26.80
C VAL A 150 -9.29 9.51 27.80
N ALA A 151 -9.41 8.19 27.90
CA ALA A 151 -10.33 7.55 28.85
C ALA A 151 -9.93 7.85 30.31
N SER A 152 -8.65 7.71 30.65
CA SER A 152 -8.14 8.01 32.00
C SER A 152 -8.36 9.47 32.38
N PHE A 153 -8.04 10.41 31.48
CA PHE A 153 -8.28 11.84 31.70
C PHE A 153 -9.78 12.15 31.91
N THR A 154 -10.65 11.53 31.12
CA THR A 154 -12.11 11.74 31.23
C THR A 154 -12.66 11.23 32.56
N VAL A 155 -12.16 10.10 33.08
CA VAL A 155 -12.58 9.58 34.39
C VAL A 155 -12.11 10.52 35.52
N MET A 156 -10.88 11.00 35.47
CA MET A 156 -10.35 11.95 36.46
C MET A 156 -11.05 13.31 36.43
N ALA A 157 -11.53 13.76 35.27
CA ALA A 157 -12.25 15.03 35.14
C ALA A 157 -13.72 14.95 35.60
N LYS A 158 -14.28 13.73 35.74
CA LYS A 158 -15.65 13.48 36.20
C LYS A 158 -15.74 13.20 37.70
N GLY A 159 -14.65 12.78 38.33
CA GLY A 159 -14.52 12.58 39.78
C GLY A 159 -14.00 13.83 40.45
#